data_AF-A0A3D3MB92-F1
#
_entry.id   AF-A0A3D3MB92-F1
#
_cell.length_a   1.000
_cell.length_b   1.000
_cell.length_c   1.000
_cell.angle_alpha   90.00
_cell.angle_beta   90.00
_cell.angle_gamma   90.00
#
_symmetry.space_group_name_H-M   'P 1'
#
loop_
_entity.id
_entity.type
_entity.pdbx_description
1 polymer ?
#
loop_
_entity_poly.entity_id
_entity_poly.type
_entity_poly.pdbx_seq_one_letter_code
_entity_poly.pdbx_strand_id
1 'polypeptide(L)'
;MAEDPSKRIKEFWAELPRADEDFLGSIRDWKNVQIAADEETLWLKGFTEEQAVASELQQLPDFILYELRDGLLFRKGALVPSRKIRTALLWTPIDKALRLTFPASNNNYFGIGEKVQVNLKESEEEQPVMALLSTIAEIRESMAAIPKFKLEKIQWTLVGGQALFLGTPLLSLPGKTYWTKDGHLLPAGFDFEFKNVSKFLQQKYNKESEGWLIWDKNGNCLLIKNTDFRPLSISSFRLTEKSNEWN
;
A
#
# COMPACT_ATOMS: atom_id res chain seq x y z
N MET A 1 -26.32 54.90 -40.07
CA MET A 1 -24.93 54.41 -39.92
C MET A 1 -24.99 53.20 -39.00
N ALA A 2 -24.78 52.01 -39.52
CA ALA A 2 -24.70 50.80 -38.70
C ALA A 2 -23.34 50.81 -37.97
N GLU A 3 -23.35 50.63 -36.65
CA GLU A 3 -22.13 50.38 -35.89
C GLU A 3 -21.53 49.05 -36.35
N ASP A 4 -20.25 49.06 -36.69
CA ASP A 4 -19.50 47.88 -37.11
C ASP A 4 -19.57 46.81 -36.00
N PRO A 5 -20.18 45.64 -36.24
CA PRO A 5 -20.29 44.57 -35.24
C PRO A 5 -18.92 44.03 -34.79
N SER A 6 -17.85 44.35 -35.52
CA SER A 6 -16.47 44.05 -35.16
C SER A 6 -15.97 44.84 -33.94
N LYS A 7 -16.65 45.92 -33.52
CA LYS A 7 -16.29 46.71 -32.31
C LYS A 7 -16.48 45.97 -30.99
N ARG A 8 -17.13 44.80 -30.98
CA ARG A 8 -17.53 44.11 -29.74
C ARG A 8 -16.60 43.01 -29.26
N ILE A 9 -15.56 42.66 -30.01
CA ILE A 9 -14.58 41.66 -29.58
C ILE A 9 -13.33 42.40 -29.15
N LYS A 10 -13.21 42.68 -27.84
CA LYS A 10 -11.96 43.17 -27.27
C LYS A 10 -10.99 42.01 -27.16
N GLU A 11 -9.92 42.06 -27.95
CA GLU A 11 -8.83 41.09 -27.83
C GLU A 11 -7.83 41.60 -26.79
N PHE A 12 -7.59 40.77 -25.77
CA PHE A 12 -6.60 41.05 -24.74
C PHE A 12 -5.34 40.23 -24.94
N TRP A 13 -4.22 40.90 -24.71
CA TRP A 13 -2.88 40.35 -24.79
C TRP A 13 -2.17 40.68 -23.49
N ALA A 14 -1.23 39.85 -23.06
CA ALA A 14 -0.41 40.13 -21.90
C ALA A 14 1.05 39.77 -22.15
N GLU A 15 1.93 40.43 -21.39
CA GLU A 15 3.32 40.03 -21.27
C GLU A 15 3.66 39.72 -19.81
N LEU A 16 4.54 38.73 -19.63
CA LEU A 16 5.07 38.27 -18.37
C LEU A 16 6.56 37.96 -18.54
N PRO A 17 7.44 38.26 -17.58
CA PRO A 17 8.83 37.80 -17.62
C PRO A 17 8.92 36.28 -17.70
N ARG A 18 9.88 35.75 -18.46
CA ARG A 18 10.04 34.29 -18.60
C ARG A 18 10.46 33.60 -17.29
N ALA A 19 11.13 34.32 -16.40
CA ALA A 19 11.47 33.82 -15.06
C ALA A 19 10.24 33.47 -14.21
N ASP A 20 9.09 34.07 -14.53
CA ASP A 20 7.85 33.92 -13.77
C ASP A 20 6.87 32.91 -14.40
N GLU A 21 7.36 32.06 -15.31
CA GLU A 21 6.55 31.02 -15.99
C GLU A 21 5.79 30.13 -15.00
N ASP A 22 6.41 29.81 -13.85
CA ASP A 22 5.83 28.95 -12.82
C ASP A 22 4.52 29.51 -12.23
N PHE A 23 4.35 30.83 -12.23
CA PHE A 23 3.12 31.47 -11.72
C PHE A 23 1.92 31.27 -12.66
N LEU A 24 2.16 30.95 -13.94
CA LEU A 24 1.10 30.66 -14.92
C LEU A 24 0.33 29.37 -14.61
N GLY A 25 0.78 28.57 -13.64
CA GLY A 25 0.05 27.41 -13.15
C GLY A 25 -1.38 27.72 -12.70
N SER A 26 -1.64 28.93 -12.20
CA SER A 26 -2.97 29.36 -11.74
C SER A 26 -4.00 29.51 -12.87
N ILE A 27 -3.54 29.84 -14.09
CA ILE A 27 -4.41 30.09 -15.26
C ILE A 27 -4.32 28.99 -16.33
N ARG A 28 -3.59 27.91 -16.04
CA ARG A 28 -3.35 26.81 -16.99
C ARG A 28 -4.63 26.14 -17.51
N ASP A 29 -5.69 26.15 -16.72
CA ASP A 29 -6.95 25.49 -17.08
C ASP A 29 -7.78 26.32 -18.10
N TRP A 30 -7.35 27.53 -18.44
CA TRP A 30 -8.03 28.42 -19.39
C TRP A 30 -7.74 28.00 -20.84
N LYS A 31 -8.62 27.15 -21.39
CA LYS A 31 -8.47 26.54 -22.72
C LYS A 31 -8.44 27.53 -23.89
N ASN A 32 -8.95 28.74 -23.69
CA ASN A 32 -8.96 29.81 -24.68
C ASN A 32 -7.63 30.58 -24.75
N VAL A 33 -6.76 30.44 -23.74
CA VAL A 33 -5.49 31.17 -23.68
C VAL A 33 -4.40 30.44 -24.44
N GLN A 34 -3.67 31.22 -25.23
CA GLN A 34 -2.47 30.78 -25.93
C GLN A 34 -1.26 31.52 -25.39
N ILE A 35 -0.13 30.82 -25.33
CA ILE A 35 1.16 31.35 -24.91
C ILE A 35 2.16 31.26 -26.07
N ALA A 36 3.01 32.27 -26.18
CA ALA A 36 4.19 32.26 -27.03
C ALA A 36 5.39 32.75 -26.22
N ALA A 37 6.53 32.06 -26.35
CA ALA A 37 7.75 32.43 -25.66
C ALA A 37 8.71 33.16 -26.61
N ASP A 38 9.31 34.22 -26.09
CA ASP A 38 10.48 34.91 -26.66
C ASP A 38 11.70 34.68 -25.75
N GLU A 39 12.87 35.24 -26.07
CA GLU A 39 14.10 35.06 -25.29
C GLU A 39 13.91 35.40 -23.80
N GLU A 40 13.29 36.55 -23.49
CA GLU A 40 13.14 37.04 -22.11
C GLU A 40 11.68 37.21 -21.66
N THR A 41 10.71 37.09 -22.58
CA THR A 41 9.30 37.44 -22.31
C THR A 41 8.35 36.36 -22.79
N LEU A 42 7.34 36.06 -21.97
CA LEU A 42 6.20 35.24 -22.31
C LEU A 42 5.04 36.14 -22.73
N TRP A 43 4.45 35.83 -23.88
CA TRP A 43 3.28 36.49 -24.41
C TRP A 43 2.06 35.61 -24.24
N LEU A 44 0.95 36.18 -23.78
CA LEU A 44 -0.32 35.49 -23.62
C LEU A 44 -1.39 36.23 -24.42
N LYS A 45 -2.31 35.49 -25.06
CA LYS A 45 -3.46 36.09 -25.74
C LYS A 45 -4.71 35.22 -25.65
N GLY A 46 -5.85 35.83 -25.93
CA GLY A 46 -7.14 35.14 -26.04
C GLY A 46 -7.96 35.17 -24.75
N PHE A 47 -7.65 36.07 -23.81
CA PHE A 47 -8.45 36.26 -22.60
C PHE A 47 -9.85 36.81 -22.93
N THR A 48 -10.85 36.41 -22.14
CA THR A 48 -12.18 37.04 -22.15
C THR A 48 -12.21 38.32 -21.32
N GLU A 49 -13.26 39.13 -21.43
CA GLU A 49 -13.42 40.34 -20.60
C GLU A 49 -13.46 40.00 -19.09
N GLU A 50 -14.07 38.86 -18.73
CA GLU A 50 -14.14 38.39 -17.34
C GLU A 50 -12.76 37.93 -16.85
N GLN A 51 -12.01 37.19 -17.67
CA GLN A 51 -10.66 36.75 -17.33
C GLN A 51 -9.68 37.94 -17.21
N ALA A 52 -9.85 38.98 -18.02
CA ALA A 52 -9.03 40.19 -18.00
C ALA A 52 -9.10 40.97 -16.68
N VAL A 53 -10.10 40.71 -15.82
CA VAL A 53 -10.25 41.31 -14.48
C VAL A 53 -10.10 40.28 -13.35
N ALA A 54 -9.86 39.02 -13.68
CA ALA A 54 -9.79 37.92 -12.72
C ALA A 54 -8.63 38.11 -11.72
N SER A 55 -8.86 37.68 -10.49
CA SER A 55 -7.88 37.80 -9.39
C SER A 55 -6.60 37.01 -9.67
N GLU A 56 -6.71 35.92 -10.41
CA GLU A 56 -5.62 35.04 -10.82
C GLU A 56 -4.56 35.78 -11.66
N LEU A 57 -4.98 36.74 -12.51
CA LEU A 57 -4.03 37.58 -13.26
C LEU A 57 -3.41 38.69 -12.42
N GLN A 58 -4.11 39.17 -11.39
CA GLN A 58 -3.60 40.23 -10.51
C GLN A 58 -2.50 39.72 -9.57
N GLN A 59 -2.44 38.41 -9.36
CA GLN A 59 -1.43 37.75 -8.53
C GLN A 59 -0.13 37.43 -9.29
N LEU A 60 -0.11 37.59 -10.62
CA LEU A 60 1.07 37.33 -11.44
C LEU A 60 2.07 38.50 -11.30
N PRO A 61 3.34 38.24 -10.96
CA PRO A 61 4.35 39.28 -10.84
C PRO A 61 4.65 39.91 -12.20
N ASP A 62 4.88 41.24 -12.22
CA ASP A 62 5.25 41.99 -13.44
C ASP A 62 4.36 41.75 -14.67
N PHE A 63 3.11 41.32 -14.45
CA PHE A 63 2.15 41.05 -15.49
C PHE A 63 1.56 42.35 -16.05
N ILE A 64 1.67 42.53 -17.37
CA ILE A 64 1.13 43.72 -18.05
C ILE A 64 0.08 43.28 -19.07
N LEU A 65 -1.16 43.72 -18.82
CA LEU A 65 -2.29 43.49 -19.73
C LEU A 65 -2.43 44.64 -20.74
N TYR A 66 -2.63 44.25 -21.99
CA TYR A 66 -2.85 45.08 -23.15
C TYR A 66 -4.21 44.80 -23.78
N GLU A 67 -4.80 45.83 -24.37
CA GLU A 67 -5.93 45.77 -25.27
C GLU A 67 -5.42 45.99 -26.70
N LEU A 68 -5.79 45.09 -27.62
CA LEU A 68 -5.43 45.20 -29.01
C LEU A 68 -6.45 46.10 -29.74
N ARG A 69 -5.96 47.20 -30.32
CA ARG A 69 -6.75 48.10 -31.18
C ARG A 69 -5.96 48.45 -32.43
N ASP A 70 -6.52 48.19 -33.60
CA ASP A 70 -5.91 48.51 -34.91
C ASP A 70 -4.46 48.01 -35.08
N GLY A 71 -4.14 46.82 -34.55
CA GLY A 71 -2.80 46.22 -34.63
C GLY A 71 -1.78 46.79 -33.62
N LEU A 72 -2.21 47.68 -32.72
CA LEU A 72 -1.40 48.30 -31.68
C LEU A 72 -1.86 47.84 -30.29
N LEU A 73 -0.90 47.63 -29.39
CA LEU A 73 -1.15 47.21 -28.01
C LEU A 73 -1.21 48.45 -27.10
N PHE A 74 -2.36 48.66 -26.47
CA PHE A 74 -2.60 49.72 -25.50
C PHE A 74 -2.62 49.09 -24.11
N ARG A 75 -1.79 49.57 -23.18
CA ARG A 75 -1.89 49.09 -21.79
C ARG A 75 -3.30 49.32 -21.27
N LYS A 76 -3.86 48.38 -20.50
CA LYS A 76 -5.23 48.49 -19.97
C LYS A 76 -5.47 49.86 -19.32
N GLY A 77 -6.39 50.64 -19.85
CA GLY A 77 -6.72 52.00 -19.38
C GLY A 77 -5.88 53.14 -19.96
N ALA A 78 -4.86 52.86 -20.78
CA ALA A 78 -4.04 53.88 -21.44
C ALA A 78 -4.69 54.38 -22.74
N LEU A 79 -4.52 55.67 -23.04
CA LEU A 79 -5.02 56.31 -24.25
C LEU A 79 -4.01 56.28 -25.41
N VAL A 80 -2.75 55.93 -25.14
CA VAL A 80 -1.67 55.91 -26.12
C VAL A 80 -1.14 54.50 -26.37
N PRO A 81 -0.76 54.17 -27.61
CA PRO A 81 -0.23 52.86 -27.94
C PRO A 81 1.11 52.67 -27.25
N SER A 82 1.28 51.52 -26.59
CA SER A 82 2.50 51.18 -25.87
C SER A 82 3.48 50.39 -26.75
N ARG A 83 2.97 49.43 -27.54
CA ARG A 83 3.80 48.53 -28.36
C ARG A 83 3.08 48.11 -29.66
N LYS A 84 3.86 47.68 -30.66
CA LYS A 84 3.35 46.97 -31.85
C LYS A 84 3.39 45.47 -31.60
N ILE A 85 2.46 44.72 -32.21
CA ILE A 85 2.48 43.26 -32.15
C ILE A 85 3.75 42.73 -32.82
N ARG A 86 4.43 41.79 -32.14
CA ARG A 86 5.52 41.02 -32.75
C ARG A 86 4.94 39.93 -33.67
N THR A 87 5.35 39.93 -34.93
CA THR A 87 4.76 39.06 -35.97
C THR A 87 5.34 37.64 -36.00
N ALA A 88 6.44 37.37 -35.28
CA ALA A 88 7.17 36.10 -35.32
C ALA A 88 7.00 35.22 -34.07
N LEU A 89 5.83 35.26 -33.41
CA LEU A 89 5.57 34.47 -32.21
C LEU A 89 4.88 33.13 -32.54
N LEU A 90 5.41 32.03 -32.02
CA LEU A 90 4.80 30.71 -32.15
C LEU A 90 3.81 30.46 -31.01
N TRP A 91 2.52 30.51 -31.34
CA TRP A 91 1.44 30.34 -30.36
C TRP A 91 1.14 28.88 -30.07
N THR A 92 1.16 28.53 -28.79
CA THR A 92 0.82 27.21 -28.27
C THR A 92 -0.31 27.35 -27.23
N PRO A 93 -1.30 26.44 -27.19
CA PRO A 93 -2.27 26.41 -26.09
C PRO A 93 -1.57 26.28 -24.73
N ILE A 94 -2.03 27.04 -23.72
CA ILE A 94 -1.37 27.13 -22.41
C ILE A 94 -1.23 25.75 -21.71
N ASP A 95 -2.22 24.87 -21.90
CA ASP A 95 -2.21 23.52 -21.34
C ASP A 95 -1.18 22.58 -21.98
N LYS A 96 -0.81 22.85 -23.24
CA LYS A 96 0.25 22.11 -23.95
C LYS A 96 1.63 22.67 -23.68
N ALA A 97 1.74 23.96 -23.39
CA ALA A 97 2.99 24.61 -23.03
C ALA A 97 3.42 24.24 -21.60
N LEU A 98 2.50 24.32 -20.63
CA LEU A 98 2.75 24.02 -19.21
C LEU A 98 2.49 22.53 -18.90
N ARG A 99 3.28 21.63 -19.49
CA ARG A 99 3.16 20.19 -19.22
C ARG A 99 3.67 19.85 -17.82
N LEU A 100 2.83 19.21 -17.00
CA LEU A 100 3.32 18.55 -15.79
C LEU A 100 4.10 17.30 -16.18
N THR A 101 5.40 17.30 -15.91
CA THR A 101 6.14 16.05 -15.80
C THR A 101 5.86 15.47 -14.43
N PHE A 102 5.06 14.42 -14.36
CA PHE A 102 5.01 13.61 -13.14
C PHE A 102 6.39 12.96 -12.96
N PRO A 103 6.95 12.94 -11.74
CA PRO A 103 8.10 12.09 -11.47
C PRO A 103 7.75 10.66 -11.90
N ALA A 104 8.72 9.94 -12.47
CA ALA A 104 8.54 8.54 -12.81
C ALA A 104 8.00 7.81 -11.57
N SER A 105 6.85 7.17 -11.75
CA SER A 105 6.03 6.62 -10.68
C SER A 105 6.82 5.71 -9.73
N ASN A 106 6.83 6.06 -8.45
CA ASN A 106 6.97 5.20 -7.27
C ASN A 106 8.21 4.26 -7.18
N ASN A 107 9.21 4.65 -6.37
CA ASN A 107 10.30 3.76 -5.94
C ASN A 107 9.84 2.56 -5.07
N ASN A 108 8.54 2.44 -4.74
CA ASN A 108 7.96 1.22 -4.15
C ASN A 108 7.45 0.26 -5.24
N TYR A 109 8.25 0.03 -6.28
CA TYR A 109 8.03 -1.09 -7.18
C TYR A 109 8.42 -2.38 -6.43
N PHE A 110 7.57 -2.81 -5.50
CA PHE A 110 7.62 -4.19 -5.01
C PHE A 110 7.30 -5.06 -6.22
N GLY A 111 8.29 -5.76 -6.74
CA GLY A 111 8.08 -6.68 -7.86
C GLY A 111 6.90 -7.59 -7.52
N ILE A 112 5.96 -7.72 -8.44
CA ILE A 112 4.72 -8.53 -8.28
C ILE A 112 5.04 -10.03 -8.06
N GLY A 113 6.33 -10.41 -8.03
CA GLY A 113 6.84 -11.73 -7.70
C GLY A 113 7.64 -11.82 -6.38
N GLU A 114 7.84 -10.73 -5.63
CA GLU A 114 8.51 -10.82 -4.33
C GLU A 114 7.60 -11.54 -3.32
N LYS A 115 8.02 -12.74 -2.94
CA LYS A 115 7.33 -13.53 -1.91
C LYS A 115 7.88 -13.09 -0.56
N VAL A 116 7.04 -12.44 0.24
CA VAL A 116 7.35 -12.20 1.66
C VAL A 116 7.55 -13.56 2.34
N GLN A 117 8.77 -13.80 2.82
CA GLN A 117 9.07 -14.95 3.67
C GLN A 117 8.53 -14.67 5.07
N VAL A 118 7.88 -15.67 5.65
CA VAL A 118 7.36 -15.56 7.02
C VAL A 118 8.51 -15.88 7.96
N ASN A 119 8.93 -14.90 8.76
CA ASN A 119 9.94 -15.11 9.79
C ASN A 119 9.30 -15.08 11.18
N LEU A 120 9.78 -15.97 12.06
CA LEU A 120 9.50 -15.89 13.48
C LEU A 120 10.69 -15.24 14.19
N LYS A 121 10.40 -14.38 15.17
CA LYS A 121 11.38 -13.74 16.03
C LYS A 121 11.12 -14.11 17.49
N GLU A 122 12.17 -14.07 18.29
CA GLU A 122 12.05 -14.21 19.73
C GLU A 122 11.14 -13.11 20.28
N SER A 123 10.24 -13.50 21.18
CA SER A 123 9.26 -12.63 21.80
C SER A 123 9.58 -12.48 23.28
N GLU A 124 9.60 -11.26 23.77
CA GLU A 124 9.73 -10.94 25.20
C GLU A 124 8.40 -11.11 25.95
N GLU A 125 7.27 -11.23 25.24
CA GLU A 125 5.96 -11.44 25.83
C GLU A 125 5.78 -12.90 26.28
N GLU A 126 5.47 -13.09 27.56
CA GLU A 126 5.09 -14.39 28.10
C GLU A 126 3.70 -14.81 27.58
N GLN A 127 3.64 -15.98 26.96
CA GLN A 127 2.42 -16.56 26.41
C GLN A 127 2.15 -17.94 27.02
N PRO A 128 0.89 -18.25 27.39
CA PRO A 128 0.56 -19.56 27.92
C PRO A 128 0.73 -20.63 26.84
N VAL A 129 1.51 -21.67 27.15
CA VAL A 129 1.69 -22.82 26.27
C VAL A 129 0.45 -23.72 26.29
N MET A 130 -0.02 -24.11 25.11
CA MET A 130 -1.25 -24.88 24.93
C MET A 130 -1.05 -26.18 24.15
N ALA A 131 0.12 -26.37 23.53
CA ALA A 131 0.46 -27.59 22.83
C ALA A 131 1.90 -28.04 23.09
N LEU A 132 2.13 -29.34 22.91
CA LEU A 132 3.42 -29.99 23.10
C LEU A 132 3.65 -30.97 21.95
N LEU A 133 4.80 -30.86 21.29
CA LEU A 133 5.27 -31.80 20.29
C LEU A 133 6.41 -32.63 20.87
N SER A 134 6.19 -33.93 20.99
CA SER A 134 7.12 -34.86 21.62
C SER A 134 7.41 -36.06 20.73
N THR A 135 8.62 -36.60 20.86
CA THR A 135 8.98 -37.84 20.16
C THR A 135 8.34 -39.02 20.88
N ILE A 136 7.70 -39.93 20.13
CA ILE A 136 6.99 -41.10 20.70
C ILE A 136 7.94 -41.96 21.55
N ALA A 137 9.17 -42.18 21.08
CA ALA A 137 10.18 -42.98 21.77
C ALA A 137 10.52 -42.43 23.16
N GLU A 138 10.56 -41.11 23.33
CA GLU A 138 10.97 -40.45 24.58
C GLU A 138 9.84 -40.45 25.63
N ILE A 139 8.58 -40.50 25.17
CA ILE A 139 7.41 -40.35 26.06
C ILE A 139 6.71 -41.68 26.37
N ARG A 140 7.11 -42.78 25.70
CA ARG A 140 6.44 -44.09 25.80
C ARG A 140 6.26 -44.54 27.25
N GLU A 141 7.35 -44.52 28.02
CA GLU A 141 7.36 -44.98 29.41
C GLU A 141 6.59 -44.02 30.32
N SER A 142 6.79 -42.70 30.14
CA SER A 142 6.16 -41.67 30.94
C SER A 142 4.64 -41.60 30.73
N MET A 143 4.14 -41.91 29.54
CA MET A 143 2.71 -41.86 29.21
C MET A 143 1.87 -42.80 30.08
N ALA A 144 2.43 -43.94 30.50
CA ALA A 144 1.73 -44.91 31.37
C ALA A 144 1.53 -44.38 32.80
N ALA A 145 2.36 -43.44 33.25
CA ALA A 145 2.30 -42.85 34.59
C ALA A 145 1.34 -41.66 34.69
N ILE A 146 0.79 -41.18 33.56
CA ILE A 146 -0.07 -39.99 33.54
C ILE A 146 -1.49 -40.37 34.02
N PRO A 147 -2.04 -39.65 35.01
CA PRO A 147 -3.41 -39.89 35.47
C PRO A 147 -4.44 -39.72 34.36
N LYS A 148 -5.42 -40.64 34.30
CA LYS A 148 -6.46 -40.68 33.27
C LYS A 148 -7.20 -39.34 33.10
N PHE A 149 -7.54 -38.66 34.19
CA PHE A 149 -8.26 -37.38 34.15
C PHE A 149 -7.49 -36.26 33.43
N LYS A 150 -6.15 -36.33 33.36
CA LYS A 150 -5.34 -35.39 32.57
C LYS A 150 -5.43 -35.72 31.09
N LEU A 151 -5.36 -37.01 30.74
CA LEU A 151 -5.42 -37.48 29.36
C LEU A 151 -6.78 -37.15 28.69
N GLU A 152 -7.88 -37.30 29.42
CA GLU A 152 -9.24 -37.04 28.90
C GLU A 152 -9.46 -35.57 28.47
N LYS A 153 -8.64 -34.63 28.94
CA LYS A 153 -8.69 -33.21 28.57
C LYS A 153 -7.77 -32.85 27.40
N ILE A 154 -7.01 -33.82 26.87
CA ILE A 154 -6.01 -33.62 25.83
C ILE A 154 -6.49 -34.28 24.53
N GLN A 155 -6.40 -33.51 23.46
CA GLN A 155 -6.49 -34.02 22.10
C GLN A 155 -5.09 -34.23 21.56
N TRP A 156 -4.91 -35.22 20.69
CA TRP A 156 -3.61 -35.50 20.12
C TRP A 156 -3.69 -36.01 18.69
N THR A 157 -2.59 -35.88 17.96
CA THR A 157 -2.41 -36.41 16.62
C THR A 157 -0.92 -36.69 16.32
N LEU A 158 -0.64 -37.34 15.19
CA LEU A 158 0.71 -37.57 14.71
C LEU A 158 1.12 -36.56 13.67
N VAL A 159 2.32 -36.00 13.82
CA VAL A 159 2.91 -35.03 12.90
C VAL A 159 4.37 -35.44 12.65
N GLY A 160 4.69 -35.90 11.44
CA GLY A 160 6.06 -36.25 11.06
C GLY A 160 6.71 -37.30 11.97
N GLY A 161 5.93 -38.28 12.48
CA GLY A 161 6.42 -39.30 13.42
C GLY A 161 6.51 -38.85 14.89
N GLN A 162 6.18 -37.59 15.18
CA GLN A 162 6.07 -37.05 16.54
C GLN A 162 4.61 -36.96 16.98
N ALA A 163 4.37 -37.00 18.29
CA ALA A 163 3.06 -36.83 18.88
C ALA A 163 2.83 -35.35 19.24
N LEU A 164 1.80 -34.74 18.65
CA LEU A 164 1.33 -33.41 19.00
C LEU A 164 0.17 -33.52 19.97
N PHE A 165 0.32 -32.94 21.16
CA PHE A 165 -0.71 -32.84 22.20
C PHE A 165 -1.24 -31.42 22.26
N LEU A 166 -2.55 -31.28 22.38
CA LEU A 166 -3.27 -30.01 22.46
C LEU A 166 -4.26 -30.05 23.64
N GLY A 167 -4.16 -29.09 24.55
CA GLY A 167 -5.11 -28.92 25.65
C GLY A 167 -4.48 -28.51 26.97
N THR A 168 -5.34 -28.28 27.96
CA THR A 168 -4.96 -27.76 29.28
C THR A 168 -5.52 -28.62 30.41
N PRO A 169 -4.72 -29.04 31.41
CA PRO A 169 -3.31 -28.70 31.60
C PRO A 169 -2.38 -29.47 30.66
N LEU A 170 -1.31 -28.83 30.21
CA LEU A 170 -0.31 -29.45 29.34
C LEU A 170 0.35 -30.66 30.06
N LEU A 171 0.66 -31.71 29.30
CA LEU A 171 1.33 -32.88 29.82
C LEU A 171 2.79 -32.55 30.15
N SER A 172 3.26 -33.00 31.32
CA SER A 172 4.66 -32.84 31.75
C SER A 172 5.56 -33.87 31.07
N LEU A 173 5.67 -33.78 29.75
CA LEU A 173 6.47 -34.67 28.91
C LEU A 173 7.60 -33.89 28.22
N PRO A 174 8.75 -34.52 27.92
CA PRO A 174 9.82 -33.88 27.17
C PRO A 174 9.34 -33.55 25.74
N GLY A 175 9.67 -32.35 25.24
CA GLY A 175 9.30 -31.95 23.88
C GLY A 175 9.38 -30.44 23.64
N LYS A 176 8.94 -30.03 22.46
CA LYS A 176 8.83 -28.62 22.07
C LYS A 176 7.43 -28.10 22.38
N THR A 177 7.36 -27.01 23.13
CA THR A 177 6.09 -26.38 23.50
C THR A 177 5.67 -25.33 22.48
N TYR A 178 4.36 -25.17 22.32
CA TYR A 178 3.76 -24.20 21.42
C TYR A 178 2.66 -23.42 22.13
N TRP A 179 2.51 -22.15 21.76
CA TRP A 179 1.43 -21.27 22.18
C TRP A 179 0.55 -20.93 20.98
N THR A 180 -0.65 -20.41 21.25
CA THR A 180 -1.66 -20.20 20.21
C THR A 180 -1.87 -18.72 19.90
N LYS A 181 -1.96 -18.38 18.62
CA LYS A 181 -2.38 -17.05 18.14
C LYS A 181 -3.21 -17.19 16.88
N ASP A 182 -4.44 -16.68 16.86
CA ASP A 182 -5.31 -16.67 15.67
C ASP A 182 -5.36 -18.02 14.90
N GLY A 183 -5.44 -19.16 15.60
CA GLY A 183 -5.44 -20.49 14.96
C GLY A 183 -4.06 -21.02 14.51
N HIS A 184 -2.97 -20.35 14.90
CA HIS A 184 -1.60 -20.81 14.71
C HIS A 184 -1.05 -21.44 15.98
N LEU A 185 -0.21 -22.45 15.83
CA LEU A 185 0.65 -23.01 16.87
C LEU A 185 2.07 -22.52 16.62
N LEU A 186 2.55 -21.61 17.46
CA LEU A 186 3.86 -20.98 17.37
C LEU A 186 4.79 -21.56 18.45
N PRO A 187 6.08 -21.81 18.15
CA PRO A 187 7.02 -22.26 19.16
C PRO A 187 7.05 -21.31 20.36
N ALA A 188 7.09 -21.86 21.59
CA ALA A 188 7.17 -21.04 22.79
C ALA A 188 8.38 -20.10 22.76
N GLY A 189 8.16 -18.83 23.13
CA GLY A 189 9.16 -17.78 23.06
C GLY A 189 9.35 -17.14 21.67
N PHE A 190 8.55 -17.52 20.67
CA PHE A 190 8.59 -16.93 19.32
C PHE A 190 7.25 -16.34 18.91
N ASP A 191 7.24 -15.21 18.19
CA ASP A 191 6.06 -14.66 17.50
C ASP A 191 6.42 -14.33 16.04
N PHE A 192 5.44 -14.07 15.20
CA PHE A 192 5.66 -13.52 13.87
C PHE A 192 6.41 -12.19 13.96
N GLU A 193 7.41 -12.01 13.09
CA GLU A 193 8.13 -10.73 12.95
C GLU A 193 7.15 -9.55 12.80
N PHE A 194 6.10 -9.76 12.00
CA PHE A 194 5.00 -8.82 11.83
C PHE A 194 3.73 -9.39 12.46
N LYS A 195 3.37 -8.89 13.65
CA LYS A 195 2.24 -9.42 14.44
C LYS A 195 0.90 -9.44 13.71
N ASN A 196 0.69 -8.51 12.77
CA ASN A 196 -0.55 -8.37 11.99
C ASN A 196 -0.67 -9.39 10.84
N VAL A 197 0.37 -10.16 10.55
CA VAL A 197 0.40 -11.09 9.42
C VAL A 197 -0.38 -12.38 9.71
N SER A 198 -0.61 -12.74 10.98
CA SER A 198 -1.34 -13.96 11.38
C SER A 198 -2.64 -14.18 10.60
N LYS A 199 -3.53 -13.18 10.58
CA LYS A 199 -4.83 -13.26 9.89
C LYS A 199 -4.69 -13.51 8.40
N PHE A 200 -3.70 -12.90 7.75
CA PHE A 200 -3.43 -13.10 6.33
C PHE A 200 -2.87 -14.50 6.06
N LEU A 201 -2.05 -15.04 6.97
CA LEU A 201 -1.52 -16.39 6.87
C LEU A 201 -2.61 -17.45 7.05
N GLN A 202 -3.58 -17.22 7.94
CA GLN A 202 -4.78 -18.07 8.00
C GLN A 202 -5.53 -18.07 6.66
N GLN A 203 -5.81 -16.90 6.09
CA GLN A 203 -6.50 -16.83 4.79
C GLN A 203 -5.72 -17.52 3.66
N LYS A 204 -4.39 -17.45 3.69
CA LYS A 204 -3.51 -18.04 2.68
C LYS A 204 -3.39 -19.57 2.79
N TYR A 205 -3.20 -20.09 4.00
CA TYR A 205 -2.87 -21.51 4.22
C TYR A 205 -4.01 -22.33 4.83
N ASN A 206 -5.07 -21.69 5.34
CA ASN A 206 -6.19 -22.32 6.02
C ASN A 206 -7.50 -21.55 5.75
N LYS A 207 -7.83 -21.36 4.48
CA LYS A 207 -8.95 -20.52 4.03
C LYS A 207 -10.29 -20.93 4.65
N GLU A 208 -10.53 -22.23 4.79
CA GLU A 208 -11.75 -22.81 5.34
C GLU A 208 -11.76 -22.86 6.88
N SER A 209 -10.68 -22.41 7.55
CA SER A 209 -10.53 -22.44 9.01
C SER A 209 -10.77 -23.83 9.63
N GLU A 210 -10.32 -24.88 8.94
CA GLU A 210 -10.62 -26.29 9.28
C GLU A 210 -9.64 -26.89 10.32
N GLY A 211 -8.68 -26.11 10.81
CA GLY A 211 -7.61 -26.66 11.63
C GLY A 211 -6.60 -25.65 12.16
N TRP A 212 -5.47 -26.18 12.60
CA TRP A 212 -4.35 -25.44 13.17
C TRP A 212 -3.18 -25.37 12.19
N LEU A 213 -2.55 -24.21 12.11
CA LEU A 213 -1.29 -24.02 11.38
C LEU A 213 -0.11 -24.11 12.36
N ILE A 214 0.66 -25.19 12.32
CA ILE A 214 1.87 -25.35 13.13
C ILE A 214 3.08 -24.78 12.39
N TRP A 215 3.88 -23.98 13.09
CA TRP A 215 5.07 -23.32 12.54
C TRP A 215 6.35 -23.86 13.13
N ASP A 216 7.38 -24.03 12.31
CA ASP A 216 8.74 -24.21 12.81
C ASP A 216 9.44 -22.85 13.02
N LYS A 217 10.64 -22.87 13.62
CA LYS A 217 11.44 -21.65 13.83
C LYS A 217 11.96 -21.04 12.53
N ASN A 218 11.93 -21.78 11.43
CA ASN A 218 12.42 -21.34 10.12
C ASN A 218 11.32 -20.70 9.27
N GLY A 219 10.08 -20.62 9.77
CA GLY A 219 8.95 -20.06 9.02
C GLY A 219 8.25 -21.04 8.09
N ASN A 220 8.50 -22.34 8.20
CA ASN A 220 7.70 -23.35 7.51
C ASN A 220 6.43 -23.63 8.30
N CYS A 221 5.31 -23.82 7.59
CA CYS A 221 4.03 -24.16 8.21
C CYS A 221 3.46 -25.48 7.68
N LEU A 222 2.75 -26.18 8.55
CA LEU A 222 1.93 -27.34 8.21
C LEU A 222 0.50 -27.13 8.72
N LEU A 223 -0.49 -27.48 7.90
CA LEU A 223 -1.90 -27.49 8.29
C LEU A 223 -2.26 -28.85 8.90
N ILE A 224 -2.85 -28.81 10.09
CA ILE A 224 -3.39 -29.99 10.79
C ILE A 224 -4.89 -29.79 10.95
N LYS A 225 -5.70 -30.66 10.36
CA LYS A 225 -7.16 -30.51 10.43
C LYS A 225 -7.66 -30.88 11.82
N ASN A 226 -8.74 -30.23 12.26
CA ASN A 226 -9.40 -30.58 13.52
C ASN A 226 -9.88 -32.04 13.54
N THR A 227 -10.20 -32.61 12.37
CA THR A 227 -10.59 -34.01 12.19
C THR A 227 -9.45 -35.00 12.44
N ASP A 228 -8.20 -34.55 12.37
CA ASP A 228 -7.03 -35.40 12.58
C ASP A 228 -6.71 -35.59 14.07
N PHE A 229 -7.32 -34.75 14.93
CA PHE A 229 -7.19 -34.84 16.37
C PHE A 229 -8.14 -35.89 16.94
N ARG A 230 -7.62 -36.68 17.88
CA ARG A 230 -8.37 -37.69 18.62
C ARG A 230 -8.24 -37.45 20.11
N PRO A 231 -9.23 -37.82 20.94
CA PRO A 231 -9.06 -37.82 22.39
C PRO A 231 -7.89 -38.72 22.79
N LEU A 232 -7.05 -38.24 23.71
CA LEU A 232 -5.91 -39.00 24.20
C LEU A 232 -6.35 -40.06 25.20
N SER A 233 -5.94 -41.29 24.97
CA SER A 233 -6.04 -42.39 25.92
C SER A 233 -4.80 -43.26 25.81
N ILE A 234 -4.47 -44.00 26.88
CA ILE A 234 -3.33 -44.93 26.86
C ILE A 234 -3.49 -45.97 25.75
N SER A 235 -4.72 -46.43 25.50
CA SER A 235 -5.01 -47.38 24.42
C SER A 235 -4.83 -46.77 23.04
N SER A 236 -5.33 -45.55 22.80
CA SER A 236 -5.18 -44.88 21.49
C SER A 236 -3.71 -44.59 21.18
N PHE A 237 -2.92 -44.22 22.19
CA PHE A 237 -1.48 -44.05 22.07
C PHE A 237 -0.75 -45.35 21.70
N ARG A 238 -0.97 -46.45 22.45
CA ARG A 238 -0.30 -47.74 22.21
C ARG A 238 -0.67 -48.39 20.87
N LEU A 239 -1.92 -48.26 20.43
CA LEU A 239 -2.36 -48.77 19.12
C LEU A 239 -1.63 -48.05 17.97
N THR A 240 -1.48 -46.74 18.12
CA THR A 240 -0.80 -45.90 17.12
C THR A 240 0.70 -46.18 17.10
N GLU A 241 1.32 -46.37 18.26
CA GLU A 241 2.73 -46.78 18.38
C GLU A 241 3.01 -48.09 17.62
N LYS A 242 2.23 -49.15 17.91
CA LYS A 242 2.41 -50.46 17.26
C LYS A 242 2.22 -50.41 15.74
N SER A 243 1.32 -49.55 15.26
CA SER A 243 1.08 -49.38 13.83
C SER A 243 2.25 -48.70 13.13
N ASN A 244 3.04 -47.90 13.87
CA ASN A 244 4.21 -47.19 13.35
C ASN A 244 5.50 -48.04 13.43
N GLU A 245 5.56 -49.04 14.31
CA GLU A 245 6.66 -50.02 14.38
C GLU A 245 6.67 -51.00 13.17
N TRP A 246 5.57 -51.07 12.40
CA TRP A 246 5.40 -52.01 11.27
C TRP A 246 5.44 -51.36 9.87
N ASN A 247 5.62 -50.04 9.79
CA ASN A 247 5.83 -49.29 8.54
C ASN A 247 7.30 -48.87 8.43
#